data_AF-K5UJI5-F1
#
_entry.id   AF-K5UJI5-F1
#
_cell.length_a   1.000
_cell.length_b   1.000
_cell.length_c   1.000
_cell.angle_alpha   90.00
_cell.angle_beta   90.00
_cell.angle_gamma   90.00
#
_symmetry.space_group_name_H-M   'P 1'
#
loop_
_entity.id
_entity.type
_entity.pdbx_description
1 polymer ?
#
loop_
_entity_poly.entity_id
_entity_poly.type
_entity_poly.pdbx_seq_one_letter_code
_entity_poly.pdbx_strand_id
1 'polypeptide(L)'
;MYRLLSAVYEWRAHSSAILPLAFFQAVAQGLSSLPSIYLFRAIRCEEYRATTPPHMFEDDICRSPIVQKAYSKDIIIYTTVSAVLSVVLAGPYGRVSDIRGRKRALTISATLNALGNVWLVLCSFFATLRSPWLVQLAAVLQGLGGGFSIITAIQNAAITDTSAPSE
;
A
#
# COMPACT_ATOMS: atom_id res chain seq x y z
N MET A 1 -1.13 5.53 29.31
CA MET A 1 -0.75 6.12 28.00
C MET A 1 0.72 6.53 27.93
N TYR A 2 1.26 7.26 28.92
CA TYR A 2 2.68 7.70 28.95
C TYR A 2 3.71 6.56 28.86
N ARG A 3 3.47 5.42 29.52
CA ARG A 3 4.38 4.25 29.49
C ARG A 3 4.48 3.53 28.13
N LEU A 4 3.41 3.55 27.32
CA LEU A 4 3.45 2.98 25.97
C LEU A 4 4.27 3.89 25.04
N LEU A 5 4.09 5.20 25.16
CA LEU A 5 4.88 6.17 24.40
C LEU A 5 6.36 6.15 24.82
N SER A 6 6.67 5.97 26.11
CA SER A 6 8.05 5.84 26.58
C SER A 6 8.70 4.52 26.15
N ALA A 7 7.98 3.40 26.17
CA ALA A 7 8.47 2.12 25.64
C ALA A 7 8.67 2.16 24.12
N VAL A 8 7.85 2.90 23.39
CA VAL A 8 8.05 3.20 21.97
C VAL A 8 9.25 4.14 21.76
N TYR A 9 9.55 5.04 22.71
CA TYR A 9 10.69 5.96 22.61
C TYR A 9 12.03 5.30 22.97
N GLU A 10 12.07 4.44 23.98
CA GLU A 10 13.28 3.76 24.48
C GLU A 10 13.63 2.46 23.75
N TRP A 11 12.88 2.11 22.71
CA TRP A 11 13.13 0.92 21.90
C TRP A 11 14.46 1.08 21.16
N ARG A 12 15.56 0.63 21.78
CA ARG A 12 16.84 0.40 21.11
C ARG A 12 16.56 -0.56 19.95
N ALA A 13 16.89 -0.14 18.73
CA ALA A 13 16.76 -0.96 17.55
C ALA A 13 17.69 -2.17 17.69
N HIS A 14 17.18 -3.25 18.27
CA HIS A 14 17.82 -4.56 18.21
C HIS A 14 17.38 -5.20 16.89
N SER A 15 18.31 -5.80 16.13
CA SER A 15 18.03 -6.41 14.83
C SER A 15 16.86 -7.40 14.88
N SER A 16 16.72 -8.12 16.00
CA SER A 16 15.63 -9.07 16.28
C SER A 16 14.23 -8.46 16.28
N ALA A 17 14.11 -7.14 16.37
CA ALA A 17 12.85 -6.43 16.48
C ALA A 17 12.36 -5.85 15.13
N ILE A 18 13.28 -5.64 14.17
CA ILE A 18 12.97 -5.19 12.80
C ILE A 18 12.52 -6.36 11.93
N LEU A 19 13.13 -7.54 12.12
CA LEU A 19 12.84 -8.76 11.35
C LEU A 19 11.35 -9.18 11.38
N PRO A 20 10.67 -9.29 12.53
CA PRO A 20 9.25 -9.65 12.55
C PRO A 20 8.38 -8.59 11.86
N LEU A 21 8.75 -7.31 11.98
CA LEU A 21 8.01 -6.21 11.36
C LEU A 21 8.12 -6.27 9.82
N ALA A 22 9.32 -6.55 9.30
CA ALA A 22 9.53 -6.77 7.87
C ALA A 22 8.74 -7.99 7.36
N PHE A 23 8.72 -9.09 8.13
CA PHE A 23 7.94 -10.27 7.80
C PHE A 23 6.43 -9.96 7.71
N PHE A 24 5.85 -9.35 8.74
CA PHE A 24 4.43 -9.01 8.75
C PHE A 24 4.04 -8.05 7.63
N GLN A 25 4.91 -7.11 7.29
CA GLN A 25 4.67 -6.21 6.17
C GLN A 25 4.71 -6.95 4.83
N ALA A 26 5.68 -7.84 4.61
CA ALA A 26 5.75 -8.63 3.38
C ALA A 26 4.49 -9.49 3.21
N VAL A 27 4.05 -10.13 4.29
CA VAL A 27 2.79 -10.91 4.33
C VAL A 27 1.59 -10.02 4.02
N ALA A 28 1.49 -8.83 4.64
CA ALA A 28 0.41 -7.89 4.39
C ALA A 28 0.34 -7.45 2.92
N GLN A 29 1.50 -7.18 2.29
CA GLN A 29 1.58 -6.82 0.88
C GLN A 29 1.19 -7.97 -0.06
N GLY A 30 1.64 -9.19 0.24
CA GLY A 30 1.23 -10.37 -0.51
C GLY A 30 -0.28 -10.56 -0.47
N LEU A 31 -0.88 -10.46 0.72
CA LEU A 31 -2.31 -10.62 0.96
C LEU A 31 -3.17 -9.50 0.35
N SER A 32 -2.69 -8.26 0.27
CA SER A 32 -3.48 -7.13 -0.25
C SER A 32 -3.51 -7.05 -1.78
N SER A 33 -2.49 -7.60 -2.45
CA SER A 33 -2.34 -7.51 -3.91
C SER A 33 -3.52 -8.11 -4.68
N LEU A 34 -3.91 -9.36 -4.40
CA LEU A 34 -5.00 -10.04 -5.10
C LEU A 34 -6.38 -9.40 -4.85
N PRO A 35 -6.80 -9.17 -3.58
CA PRO A 35 -8.08 -8.52 -3.30
C PRO A 35 -8.23 -7.15 -3.97
N SER A 36 -7.14 -6.38 -4.08
CA SER A 36 -7.18 -5.08 -4.75
C SER A 36 -7.54 -5.22 -6.24
N ILE A 37 -6.97 -6.21 -6.95
CA ILE A 37 -7.29 -6.50 -8.36
C ILE A 37 -8.76 -6.91 -8.51
N TYR A 38 -9.24 -7.79 -7.62
CA TYR A 38 -10.65 -8.19 -7.61
C TYR A 38 -11.59 -7.01 -7.35
N LEU A 39 -11.21 -6.09 -6.46
CA LEU A 39 -11.96 -4.87 -6.21
C LEU A 39 -12.07 -4.03 -7.49
N PHE A 40 -10.96 -3.68 -8.13
CA PHE A 40 -10.96 -2.90 -9.39
C PHE A 40 -11.81 -3.57 -10.48
N ARG A 41 -11.70 -4.90 -10.62
CA ARG A 41 -12.53 -5.67 -11.56
C ARG A 41 -14.02 -5.58 -11.22
N ALA A 42 -14.37 -5.70 -9.94
CA ALA A 42 -15.76 -5.61 -9.50
C ALA A 42 -16.37 -4.24 -9.81
N ILE A 43 -15.65 -3.14 -9.57
CA ILE A 43 -16.10 -1.77 -9.89
C ILE A 43 -16.45 -1.64 -11.37
N ARG A 44 -15.50 -2.02 -12.25
CA ARG A 44 -15.70 -1.90 -13.69
C ARG A 44 -16.73 -2.87 -14.23
N CYS A 45 -16.88 -4.05 -13.63
CA CYS A 45 -17.94 -4.96 -14.04
C CYS A 45 -19.33 -4.45 -13.66
N GLU A 46 -19.48 -3.84 -12.48
CA GLU A 46 -20.75 -3.23 -12.05
C GLU A 46 -21.15 -2.08 -12.99
N GLU A 47 -20.21 -1.21 -13.36
CA GLU A 47 -20.40 -0.14 -14.35
C GLU A 47 -20.79 -0.69 -15.73
N TYR A 48 -20.14 -1.77 -16.17
CA TYR A 48 -20.43 -2.41 -17.45
C TYR A 48 -21.82 -3.08 -17.47
N ARG A 49 -22.23 -3.70 -16.35
CA ARG A 49 -23.57 -4.29 -16.20
C ARG A 49 -24.68 -3.25 -16.21
N ALA A 50 -24.44 -2.05 -15.68
CA ALA A 50 -25.42 -0.97 -15.69
C ALA A 50 -25.65 -0.36 -17.08
N THR A 51 -24.66 -0.42 -17.96
CA THR A 51 -24.71 0.18 -19.30
C THR A 51 -25.10 -0.80 -20.41
N THR A 52 -24.96 -2.11 -20.18
CA THR A 52 -25.24 -3.14 -21.19
C THR A 52 -26.68 -3.65 -21.08
N PRO A 53 -27.47 -3.70 -22.18
CA PRO A 53 -28.83 -4.21 -22.15
C PRO A 53 -28.87 -5.72 -21.79
N PRO A 54 -29.92 -6.18 -21.09
CA PRO A 54 -29.93 -7.48 -20.43
C PRO A 54 -29.94 -8.71 -21.35
N HIS A 55 -30.05 -8.52 -22.66
CA HIS A 55 -30.14 -9.59 -23.66
C HIS A 55 -28.76 -10.05 -24.17
N MET A 56 -27.66 -9.41 -23.74
CA MET A 56 -26.28 -9.72 -24.13
C MET A 56 -25.45 -10.32 -22.98
N PHE A 57 -26.09 -10.81 -21.91
CA PHE A 57 -25.35 -11.43 -20.80
C PHE A 57 -24.81 -12.80 -21.21
N GLU A 58 -23.57 -12.80 -21.70
CA GLU A 58 -22.72 -13.99 -21.70
C GLU A 58 -22.26 -14.23 -20.25
N ASP A 59 -22.27 -15.49 -19.80
CA ASP A 59 -22.07 -15.89 -18.40
C ASP A 59 -20.76 -15.38 -17.77
N ASP A 60 -19.80 -14.90 -18.57
CA ASP A 60 -18.49 -14.42 -18.12
C ASP A 60 -18.16 -12.98 -18.56
N ILE A 61 -19.15 -12.09 -18.67
CA ILE A 61 -18.95 -10.67 -19.07
C ILE A 61 -17.87 -9.94 -18.25
N CYS A 62 -17.75 -10.24 -16.95
CA CYS A 62 -16.72 -9.62 -16.09
C CYS A 62 -15.30 -10.08 -16.43
N ARG A 63 -15.14 -11.19 -17.17
CA ARG A 63 -13.86 -11.73 -17.65
C ARG A 63 -13.60 -11.39 -19.12
N SER A 64 -14.52 -10.69 -19.76
CA SER A 64 -14.35 -10.19 -21.12
C SER A 64 -13.09 -9.32 -21.23
N PRO A 65 -12.43 -9.31 -22.40
CA PRO A 65 -11.24 -8.48 -22.63
C PRO A 65 -11.54 -6.98 -22.47
N ILE A 66 -12.80 -6.57 -22.63
CA ILE A 66 -13.24 -5.17 -22.49
C ILE A 66 -13.16 -4.74 -21.02
N VAL A 67 -13.77 -5.51 -20.11
CA VAL A 67 -13.70 -5.24 -18.66
C VAL A 67 -12.26 -5.39 -18.16
N GLN A 68 -11.52 -6.39 -18.67
CA GLN A 68 -10.11 -6.57 -18.35
C GLN A 68 -9.25 -5.36 -18.69
N LYS A 69 -9.41 -4.80 -19.89
CA LYS A 69 -8.71 -3.60 -20.32
C LYS A 69 -9.08 -2.39 -19.46
N ALA A 70 -10.35 -2.26 -19.05
CA ALA A 70 -10.80 -1.16 -18.22
C ALA A 70 -10.16 -1.19 -16.81
N TYR A 71 -10.27 -2.29 -16.07
CA TYR A 71 -9.69 -2.36 -14.73
C TYR A 71 -8.16 -2.36 -14.76
N SER A 72 -7.54 -2.91 -15.81
CA SER A 72 -6.08 -2.89 -15.95
C SER A 72 -5.55 -1.45 -16.09
N LYS A 73 -6.28 -0.55 -16.77
CA LYS A 73 -5.93 0.87 -16.80
C LYS A 73 -5.96 1.49 -15.41
N ASP A 74 -6.96 1.17 -14.59
CA ASP A 74 -7.05 1.69 -13.22
C ASP A 74 -5.89 1.21 -12.35
N ILE A 75 -5.50 -0.06 -12.49
CA ILE A 75 -4.32 -0.63 -11.80
C ILE A 75 -3.04 0.06 -12.26
N ILE A 76 -2.89 0.33 -13.56
CA ILE A 76 -1.72 1.05 -14.09
C ILE A 76 -1.65 2.47 -13.50
N ILE A 77 -2.77 3.18 -13.44
CA ILE A 77 -2.85 4.51 -12.82
C ILE A 77 -2.46 4.41 -11.34
N TYR A 78 -3.05 3.47 -10.61
CA TYR A 78 -2.80 3.25 -9.18
C TYR A 78 -1.32 2.98 -8.89
N THR A 79 -0.72 2.05 -9.63
CA THR A 79 0.69 1.67 -9.45
C THR A 79 1.64 2.80 -9.87
N THR A 80 1.33 3.51 -10.95
CA THR A 80 2.14 4.64 -11.43
C THR A 80 2.14 5.79 -10.43
N VAL A 81 0.96 6.19 -9.93
CA VAL A 81 0.85 7.26 -8.92
C VAL A 81 1.62 6.91 -7.66
N SER A 82 1.43 5.69 -7.15
CA SER A 82 2.15 5.20 -5.98
C SER A 82 3.67 5.19 -6.20
N ALA A 83 4.13 4.70 -7.35
CA ALA A 83 5.55 4.62 -7.69
C ALA A 83 6.20 6.01 -7.84
N VAL A 84 5.55 6.93 -8.56
CA VAL A 84 6.05 8.30 -8.76
C VAL A 84 6.18 9.01 -7.42
N LEU A 85 5.15 8.94 -6.57
CA LEU A 85 5.21 9.52 -5.23
C LEU A 85 6.32 8.89 -4.38
N SER A 86 6.49 7.56 -4.46
CA SER A 86 7.56 6.85 -3.75
C SER A 86 8.95 7.32 -4.18
N VAL A 87 9.17 7.54 -5.48
CA VAL A 87 10.45 8.05 -5.99
C VAL A 87 10.70 9.49 -5.52
N VAL A 88 9.70 10.36 -5.65
CA VAL A 88 9.81 11.77 -5.22
C VAL A 88 10.08 11.88 -3.72
N LEU A 89 9.47 10.99 -2.94
CA LEU A 89 9.58 11.00 -1.47
C LEU A 89 10.79 10.22 -0.94
N ALA A 90 11.50 9.46 -1.77
CA ALA A 90 12.68 8.70 -1.36
C ALA A 90 13.75 9.58 -0.69
N GLY A 91 14.08 10.73 -1.29
CA GLY A 91 15.04 11.70 -0.73
C GLY A 91 14.59 12.27 0.62
N PRO A 92 13.37 12.85 0.71
CA PRO A 92 12.81 13.33 1.97
C PRO A 92 12.76 12.29 3.09
N TYR A 93 12.31 11.06 2.79
CA TYR A 93 12.30 9.98 3.79
C TYR A 93 13.71 9.54 4.18
N GLY A 94 14.65 9.49 3.24
CA GLY A 94 16.06 9.22 3.54
C GLY A 94 16.61 10.24 4.54
N ARG A 95 16.44 11.54 4.25
CA ARG A 95 16.82 12.62 5.17
C ARG A 95 16.14 12.44 6.53
N VAL A 96 14.80 12.29 6.57
CA VAL A 96 14.06 12.10 7.84
C VAL A 96 14.56 10.88 8.61
N SER A 97 14.88 9.79 7.91
CA SER A 97 15.41 8.57 8.49
C SER A 97 16.78 8.77 9.12
N ASP A 98 17.65 9.58 8.52
CA ASP A 98 18.97 9.87 9.07
C ASP A 98 18.90 10.88 10.24
N ILE A 99 18.11 11.96 10.10
CA ILE A 99 18.08 13.05 11.11
C ILE A 99 17.14 12.80 12.29
N ARG A 100 16.01 12.11 12.09
CA ARG A 100 14.99 11.86 13.12
C ARG A 100 14.96 10.39 13.55
N GLY A 101 15.85 9.56 13.00
CA GLY A 101 16.01 8.15 13.29
C GLY A 101 15.14 7.23 12.43
N ARG A 102 15.67 6.02 12.17
CA ARG A 102 15.04 4.96 11.35
C ARG A 102 13.61 4.65 11.80
N LYS A 103 13.38 4.58 13.11
CA LYS A 103 12.08 4.23 13.70
C LYS A 103 10.98 5.22 13.33
N ARG A 104 11.24 6.54 13.41
CA ARG A 104 10.21 7.55 13.12
C ARG A 104 9.83 7.52 11.64
N ALA A 105 10.83 7.46 10.76
CA ALA A 105 10.60 7.34 9.32
C ALA A 105 9.76 6.09 8.98
N LEU A 106 10.12 4.94 9.57
CA LEU A 106 9.39 3.69 9.41
C LEU A 106 7.95 3.78 9.91
N THR A 107 7.70 4.36 11.09
CA THR A 107 6.34 4.49 11.63
C THR A 107 5.44 5.38 10.79
N ILE A 108 5.96 6.51 10.27
CA ILE A 108 5.20 7.41 9.40
C ILE A 108 4.86 6.72 8.08
N SER A 109 5.86 6.06 7.50
CA SER A 109 5.71 5.32 6.24
C SER A 109 4.71 4.17 6.36
N ALA A 110 4.83 3.36 7.42
CA ALA A 110 3.94 2.24 7.68
C ALA A 110 2.49 2.67 7.99
N THR A 111 2.30 3.76 8.75
CA THR A 111 0.96 4.27 9.08
C THR A 111 0.22 4.80 7.86
N LEU A 112 0.90 5.55 6.98
CA LEU A 112 0.30 6.03 5.72
C LEU A 112 -0.05 4.89 4.77
N ASN A 113 0.83 3.88 4.66
CA ASN A 113 0.54 2.67 3.88
C ASN A 113 -0.64 1.89 4.46
N ALA A 114 -0.70 1.72 5.79
CA ALA A 114 -1.82 1.08 6.46
C ALA A 114 -3.13 1.84 6.23
N LEU A 115 -3.10 3.17 6.27
CA LEU A 115 -4.27 4.01 6.01
C LEU A 115 -4.80 3.83 4.58
N GLY A 116 -3.91 3.71 3.58
CA GLY A 116 -4.32 3.40 2.21
C GLY A 116 -4.93 2.00 2.06
N ASN A 117 -4.43 1.00 2.79
CA ASN A 117 -5.04 -0.34 2.82
C ASN A 117 -6.42 -0.30 3.49
N VAL A 118 -6.56 0.40 4.62
CA VAL A 118 -7.86 0.62 5.27
C VAL A 118 -8.83 1.32 4.32
N TRP A 119 -8.36 2.30 3.54
CA TRP A 119 -9.18 2.96 2.53
C TRP A 119 -9.69 1.99 1.45
N LEU A 120 -8.84 1.10 0.92
CA LEU A 120 -9.27 0.06 -0.02
C LEU A 120 -10.33 -0.87 0.59
N VAL A 121 -10.17 -1.24 1.86
CA VAL A 121 -11.14 -2.04 2.60
C VAL A 121 -12.46 -1.29 2.74
N LEU A 122 -12.43 0.01 3.08
CA LEU A 122 -13.65 0.82 3.12
C LEU A 122 -14.35 0.88 1.75
N CYS A 123 -13.59 1.07 0.66
CA CYS A 123 -14.14 1.04 -0.69
C CYS A 123 -14.76 -0.31 -1.09
N SER A 124 -14.32 -1.42 -0.48
CA SER A 124 -14.93 -2.73 -0.77
C SER A 124 -16.26 -2.93 -0.04
N PHE A 125 -16.36 -2.48 1.21
CA PHE A 125 -17.57 -2.60 2.05
C PHE A 125 -18.68 -1.60 1.68
N PHE A 126 -18.34 -0.37 1.30
CA PHE A 126 -19.33 0.68 1.03
C PHE A 126 -19.51 0.90 -0.47
N ALA A 127 -20.68 0.54 -1.00
CA ALA A 127 -21.01 0.71 -2.42
C ALA A 127 -20.91 2.17 -2.89
N THR A 128 -21.22 3.14 -2.02
CA THR A 128 -21.09 4.58 -2.31
C THR A 128 -19.64 5.02 -2.54
N LEU A 129 -18.67 4.30 -1.98
CA LEU A 129 -17.24 4.56 -2.12
C LEU A 129 -16.61 3.79 -3.28
N ARG A 130 -17.37 2.93 -3.97
CA ARG A 130 -16.93 2.10 -5.09
C ARG A 130 -16.90 2.89 -6.41
N SER A 131 -16.27 4.06 -6.37
CA SER A 131 -16.00 4.88 -7.56
C SER A 131 -14.53 4.70 -7.97
N PRO A 132 -14.22 4.57 -9.27
CA PRO A 132 -12.84 4.45 -9.76
C PRO A 132 -11.93 5.54 -9.17
N TRP A 133 -12.40 6.79 -9.09
CA TRP A 133 -11.62 7.91 -8.57
C TRP A 133 -11.36 7.82 -7.07
N LEU A 134 -12.34 7.35 -6.29
CA LEU A 134 -12.18 7.22 -4.84
C LEU A 134 -11.20 6.11 -4.48
N VAL A 135 -11.18 5.02 -5.24
CA VAL A 135 -10.20 3.95 -5.03
C VAL A 135 -8.76 4.42 -5.31
N GLN A 136 -8.56 5.35 -6.26
CA GLN A 136 -7.24 5.93 -6.53
C GLN A 136 -6.69 6.75 -5.36
N LEU A 137 -7.51 7.22 -4.41
CA LEU A 137 -7.03 7.91 -3.21
C LEU A 137 -6.14 6.99 -2.36
N ALA A 138 -6.38 5.68 -2.37
CA ALA A 138 -5.48 4.72 -1.71
C ALA A 138 -4.08 4.73 -2.32
N ALA A 139 -3.94 4.95 -3.64
CA ALA A 139 -2.64 5.08 -4.29
C ALA A 139 -1.88 6.30 -3.78
N VAL A 140 -2.58 7.41 -3.57
CA VAL A 140 -2.00 8.65 -3.04
C VAL A 140 -1.56 8.46 -1.60
N LEU A 141 -2.40 7.87 -0.74
CA LEU A 141 -2.07 7.61 0.66
C LEU A 141 -0.84 6.69 0.81
N GLN A 142 -0.81 5.59 0.05
CA GLN A 142 0.33 4.66 0.04
C GLN A 142 1.57 5.31 -0.59
N GLY A 143 1.41 6.05 -1.68
CA GLY A 143 2.49 6.79 -2.33
C GLY A 143 3.12 7.84 -1.41
N LEU A 144 2.31 8.59 -0.64
CA LEU A 144 2.76 9.52 0.40
C LEU A 144 3.49 8.80 1.54
N GLY A 145 3.08 7.58 1.83
CA GLY A 145 3.81 6.67 2.71
C GLY A 145 5.13 6.18 2.15
N GLY A 146 5.46 6.46 0.88
CA GLY A 146 6.66 5.94 0.22
C GLY A 146 6.52 4.54 -0.36
N GLY A 147 5.30 3.99 -0.31
CA GLY A 147 5.00 2.64 -0.77
C GLY A 147 5.84 1.56 -0.10
N PHE A 148 5.96 0.43 -0.77
CA PHE A 148 6.78 -0.69 -0.31
C PHE A 148 8.28 -0.38 -0.37
N SER A 149 8.73 0.37 -1.38
CA SER A 149 10.15 0.62 -1.64
C SER A 149 10.84 1.38 -0.52
N ILE A 150 10.24 2.47 -0.01
CA ILE A 150 10.83 3.26 1.07
C ILE A 150 10.87 2.45 2.37
N ILE A 151 9.81 1.69 2.67
CA ILE A 151 9.79 0.89 3.89
C ILE A 151 10.93 -0.14 3.87
N THR A 152 11.07 -0.89 2.77
CA THR A 152 12.12 -1.89 2.61
C THR A 152 13.50 -1.25 2.67
N ALA A 153 13.69 -0.05 2.09
CA ALA A 153 14.95 0.68 2.18
C ALA A 153 15.31 1.06 3.63
N ILE A 154 14.34 1.58 4.40
CA ILE A 154 14.54 1.93 5.82
C ILE A 154 14.83 0.69 6.67
N GLN A 155 14.15 -0.43 6.39
CA GLN A 155 14.40 -1.71 7.07
C GLN A 155 15.80 -2.23 6.79
N ASN A 156 16.23 -2.24 5.53
CA ASN A 156 17.57 -2.65 5.14
C ASN A 156 18.63 -1.76 5.80
N ALA A 157 18.44 -0.44 5.80
CA ALA A 157 19.34 0.48 6.49
C ALA A 157 19.40 0.20 8.00
N ALA A 158 18.25 -0.08 8.63
CA ALA A 158 18.20 -0.41 10.05
C ALA A 158 18.84 -1.77 10.38
N ILE A 159 18.77 -2.74 9.46
CA ILE A 159 19.48 -4.02 9.59
C ILE A 159 20.99 -3.77 9.51
N THR A 160 21.46 -3.01 8.52
CA THR A 160 22.88 -2.64 8.38
C THR A 160 23.40 -1.87 9.60
N ASP A 161 22.59 -0.97 10.17
CA ASP A 161 22.94 -0.22 11.38
C ASP A 161 23.10 -1.13 12.63
N THR A 162 22.61 -2.38 12.58
CA THR A 162 22.56 -3.31 13.73
C THR A 162 23.33 -4.62 13.52
N SER A 163 23.83 -4.90 12.31
CA SER A 163 24.72 -6.02 12.00
C SER A 163 26.17 -5.70 12.36
N ALA A 164 26.91 -6.68 12.89
CA ALA A 164 28.34 -6.52 13.13
C ALA A 164 29.12 -6.50 11.79
N PRO A 165 30.24 -5.76 11.67
CA PRO A 165 31.01 -5.66 10.42
C PRO A 165 31.70 -6.96 9.97
N SER A 166 31.62 -8.03 10.77
CA SER A 166 32.18 -9.36 10.49
C SER A 166 31.14 -10.39 10.03
N GLU A 167 29.88 -9.98 9.91
CA GLU A 167 28.76 -10.74 9.32
C GLU A 167 28.31 -10.09 8.01
#